data_AF-A0A4Q3J6X3-F1
#
_entry.id   AF-A0A4Q3J6X3-F1
#
_cell.length_a   1.000
_cell.length_b   1.000
_cell.length_c   1.000
_cell.angle_alpha   90.00
_cell.angle_beta   90.00
_cell.angle_gamma   90.00
#
_symmetry.space_group_name_H-M   'P 1'
#
loop_
_entity.id
_entity.type
_entity.pdbx_description
1 polymer ?
#
loop_
_entity_poly.entity_id
_entity_poly.type
_entity_poly.pdbx_seq_one_letter_code
_entity_poly.pdbx_strand_id
1 'polypeptide(L)'
;MIVAREQPGGGREGVLAVARAWFGYVEAHPFVAAFLFDDATGDPGNAQRHAQMQDAARGAVQVALAEHLPTGTPDAQLQALAEMVRSSAVGLARWNATHQPLTTEQVAALAADTWLNALQR
;
A
#
# COMPACT_ATOMS: atom_id res chain seq x y z
N MET A 1 -28.34 9.29 -3.85
CA MET A 1 -27.69 8.79 -5.09
C MET A 1 -26.44 8.05 -4.66
N ILE A 2 -26.57 6.75 -4.41
CA ILE A 2 -25.45 5.89 -3.99
C ILE A 2 -24.75 5.49 -5.29
N VAL A 3 -23.56 6.03 -5.53
CA VAL A 3 -22.71 5.55 -6.62
C VAL A 3 -22.33 4.13 -6.27
N ALA A 4 -22.88 3.17 -7.02
CA ALA A 4 -22.45 1.79 -6.98
C ALA A 4 -20.97 1.78 -7.34
N ARG A 5 -20.11 1.64 -6.33
CA ARG A 5 -18.70 1.32 -6.53
C ARG A 5 -18.68 -0.07 -7.14
N GLU A 6 -18.35 -0.17 -8.41
CA GLU A 6 -18.02 -1.45 -9.02
C GLU A 6 -17.00 -2.12 -8.11
N GLN A 7 -17.34 -3.32 -7.62
CA GLN A 7 -16.36 -4.13 -6.91
C GLN A 7 -15.26 -4.46 -7.92
N PRO A 8 -14.00 -4.08 -7.66
CA PRO A 8 -12.94 -4.38 -8.60
C PRO A 8 -12.81 -5.91 -8.70
N GLY A 9 -12.65 -6.41 -9.93
CA GLY A 9 -12.60 -7.84 -10.23
C GLY A 9 -11.68 -8.61 -9.28
N GLY A 10 -12.11 -9.81 -8.88
CA GLY A 10 -11.45 -10.59 -7.84
C GLY A 10 -9.96 -10.90 -8.10
N GLY A 11 -9.23 -11.13 -7.01
CA GLY A 11 -7.85 -11.62 -7.01
C GLY A 11 -6.83 -10.58 -7.46
N ARG A 12 -6.55 -10.51 -8.77
CA ARG A 12 -5.47 -9.67 -9.32
C ARG A 12 -5.92 -8.26 -9.70
N GLU A 13 -7.10 -8.13 -10.29
CA GLU A 13 -7.58 -6.84 -10.77
C GLU A 13 -7.85 -5.86 -9.63
N GLY A 14 -8.38 -6.34 -8.50
CA GLY A 14 -8.51 -5.59 -7.26
C GLY A 14 -7.18 -5.07 -6.73
N VAL A 15 -6.18 -5.94 -6.60
CA VAL A 15 -4.85 -5.55 -6.12
C VAL A 15 -4.19 -4.55 -7.09
N LEU A 16 -4.32 -4.77 -8.39
CA LEU A 16 -3.82 -3.85 -9.41
C LEU A 16 -4.52 -2.49 -9.37
N ALA A 17 -5.85 -2.45 -9.17
CA ALA A 17 -6.61 -1.22 -9.06
C ALA A 17 -6.16 -0.40 -7.83
N VAL A 18 -5.94 -1.06 -6.69
CA VAL A 18 -5.42 -0.42 -5.47
C VAL A 18 -3.99 0.09 -5.70
N ALA A 19 -3.13 -0.71 -6.32
CA ALA A 19 -1.76 -0.30 -6.63
C ALA A 19 -1.73 0.92 -7.57
N ARG A 20 -2.54 0.92 -8.64
CA ARG A 20 -2.68 2.07 -9.55
C ARG A 20 -3.14 3.33 -8.81
N ALA A 21 -4.13 3.19 -7.93
CA ALA A 21 -4.63 4.33 -7.15
C ALA A 21 -3.53 4.90 -6.23
N TRP A 22 -2.76 4.04 -5.56
CA TRP A 22 -1.65 4.46 -4.71
C TRP A 22 -0.55 5.17 -5.50
N PHE A 23 0.00 4.53 -6.54
CA PHE A 23 1.12 5.10 -7.29
C PHE A 23 0.71 6.34 -8.09
N GLY A 24 -0.52 6.38 -8.63
CA GLY A 24 -1.07 7.58 -9.25
C GLY A 24 -1.28 8.73 -8.28
N TYR A 25 -1.69 8.44 -7.04
CA TYR A 25 -1.77 9.45 -5.98
C TYR A 25 -0.39 10.04 -5.66
N VAL A 26 0.62 9.18 -5.52
CA VAL A 26 2.01 9.60 -5.25
C VAL A 26 2.58 10.44 -6.41
N GLU A 27 2.36 10.02 -7.65
CA GLU A 27 2.78 10.75 -8.85
C GLU A 27 2.15 12.15 -8.91
N ALA A 28 0.85 12.27 -8.58
CA ALA A 28 0.14 13.54 -8.57
C ALA A 28 0.49 14.45 -7.38
N HIS A 29 1.07 13.89 -6.29
CA HIS A 29 1.35 14.62 -5.05
C HIS A 29 2.79 14.39 -4.54
N PRO A 30 3.82 14.82 -5.29
CA PRO A 30 5.22 14.54 -4.96
C PRO A 30 5.67 15.12 -3.61
N PHE A 31 5.05 16.21 -3.15
CA PHE A 31 5.33 16.78 -1.82
C PHE A 31 4.73 15.96 -0.67
N VAL A 32 3.61 15.27 -0.93
CA VAL A 32 2.98 14.36 0.05
C VAL A 32 3.81 13.10 0.21
N ALA A 33 4.45 12.63 -0.86
CA ALA A 33 5.44 11.55 -0.80
C ALA A 33 6.61 11.88 0.14
N ALA A 34 7.18 13.09 0.09
CA ALA A 34 8.24 13.49 1.02
C ALA A 34 7.77 13.41 2.49
N PHE A 35 6.54 13.87 2.79
CA PHE A 35 5.95 13.79 4.13
C PHE A 35 5.59 12.37 4.56
N LEU A 36 5.19 11.50 3.62
CA LEU A 36 4.86 10.10 3.88
C LEU A 36 6.09 9.23 4.06
N PHE A 37 7.21 9.56 3.40
CA PHE A 37 8.37 8.67 3.25
C PHE A 37 9.58 9.05 4.10
N ASP A 38 9.72 10.31 4.52
CA ASP A 38 10.78 10.71 5.43
C ASP A 38 10.31 10.65 6.89
N ASP A 39 11.26 10.35 7.79
CA ASP A 39 11.02 10.43 9.23
C ASP A 39 10.58 11.86 9.57
N ALA A 40 9.51 11.98 10.35
CA ALA A 40 9.03 13.25 10.89
C ALA A 40 10.07 13.81 11.88
N THR A 41 11.17 14.34 11.35
CA THR A 41 12.30 14.84 12.11
C THR A 41 11.96 16.23 12.65
N GLY A 42 11.58 16.29 13.93
CA GLY A 42 11.61 17.52 14.72
C GLY A 42 10.29 18.02 15.31
N ASP A 43 9.13 17.53 14.86
CA ASP A 43 7.81 17.91 15.41
C ASP A 43 7.05 16.68 15.95
N PRO A 44 6.85 16.56 17.28
CA PRO A 44 6.08 15.48 17.89
C PRO A 44 4.65 15.32 17.34
N GLY A 45 4.01 16.43 16.95
CA GLY A 45 2.66 16.41 16.37
C GLY A 45 2.63 15.84 14.94
N ASN A 46 3.74 15.94 14.20
CA ASN A 46 3.89 15.29 12.90
C ASN A 46 4.20 13.81 13.06
N ALA A 47 5.07 13.44 14.01
CA ALA A 47 5.37 12.05 14.31
C ALA A 47 4.11 11.26 14.72
N GLN A 48 3.25 11.84 15.56
CA GLN A 48 2.00 11.20 15.96
C GLN A 48 1.03 11.02 14.78
N ARG A 49 0.87 12.05 13.93
CA ARG A 49 0.00 11.96 12.74
C ARG A 49 0.51 10.94 11.72
N HIS A 50 1.83 10.86 11.55
CA HIS A 50 2.48 9.89 10.68
C HIS A 50 2.25 8.46 11.18
N ALA A 51 2.45 8.21 12.49
CA ALA A 51 2.16 6.91 13.10
C ALA A 51 0.68 6.50 12.95
N GLN A 52 -0.26 7.42 13.22
CA GLN A 52 -1.69 7.15 13.05
C GLN A 52 -2.06 6.79 11.61
N MET A 53 -1.45 7.47 10.63
CA MET A 53 -1.69 7.19 9.23
C MET A 53 -1.09 5.84 8.80
N GLN A 54 0.09 5.49 9.31
CA GLN A 54 0.68 4.17 9.08
C GLN A 54 -0.17 3.06 9.70
N ASP A 55 -0.65 3.25 10.93
CA ASP A 55 -1.53 2.29 11.61
C ASP A 55 -2.84 2.10 10.85
N ALA A 56 -3.46 3.18 10.38
CA ALA A 56 -4.67 3.13 9.56
C ALA A 56 -4.43 2.41 8.22
N ALA A 57 -3.32 2.72 7.54
CA ALA A 57 -2.95 2.05 6.29
C ALA A 57 -2.68 0.56 6.51
N ARG A 58 -1.95 0.18 7.56
CA ARG A 58 -1.72 -1.21 7.94
C ARG A 58 -3.03 -1.93 8.24
N GLY A 59 -3.94 -1.30 8.99
CA GLY A 59 -5.26 -1.85 9.29
C GLY A 59 -6.08 -2.13 8.03
N ALA A 60 -6.08 -1.21 7.07
CA ALA A 60 -6.76 -1.40 5.79
C ALA A 60 -6.18 -2.58 4.98
N VAL A 61 -4.85 -2.69 4.92
CA VAL A 61 -4.18 -3.81 4.27
C VAL A 61 -4.47 -5.13 4.99
N GLN A 62 -4.49 -5.14 6.33
CA GLN A 62 -4.79 -6.32 7.11
C GLN A 62 -6.20 -6.86 6.82
N VAL A 63 -7.20 -5.98 6.71
CA VAL A 63 -8.57 -6.37 6.33
C VAL A 63 -8.58 -7.03 4.94
N ALA A 64 -7.89 -6.44 3.97
CA ALA A 64 -7.80 -7.00 2.62
C ALA A 64 -7.07 -8.36 2.60
N LEU A 65 -6.02 -8.53 3.39
CA LEU A 65 -5.28 -9.79 3.49
C LEU A 65 -6.10 -10.91 4.13
N ALA A 66 -6.96 -10.58 5.10
CA ALA A 66 -7.81 -11.57 5.78
C ALA A 66 -8.80 -12.27 4.81
N GLU A 67 -9.14 -11.64 3.69
CA GLU A 67 -10.00 -12.24 2.65
C GLU A 67 -9.25 -13.24 1.75
N HIS A 68 -7.92 -13.26 1.79
CA HIS A 68 -7.08 -14.07 0.89
C HIS A 68 -6.22 -15.11 1.61
N LEU A 69 -6.14 -15.02 2.94
CA LEU A 69 -5.37 -15.94 3.76
C LEU A 69 -6.27 -17.04 4.37
N PRO A 70 -5.70 -18.20 4.73
CA PRO A 70 -6.46 -19.27 5.37
C PRO A 70 -7.15 -18.80 6.64
N THR A 71 -8.39 -19.25 6.84
CA THR A 71 -9.14 -19.04 8.08
C THR A 71 -8.31 -19.55 9.27
N GLY A 72 -8.14 -18.72 10.30
CA GLY A 72 -7.33 -19.05 11.48
C GLY A 72 -5.87 -18.63 11.39
N THR A 73 -5.47 -17.88 10.36
CA THR A 73 -4.16 -17.19 10.34
C THR A 73 -4.01 -16.33 11.61
N PRO A 74 -2.93 -16.49 12.40
CA PRO A 74 -2.73 -15.70 13.62
C PRO A 74 -2.69 -14.19 13.36
N ASP A 75 -3.31 -13.39 14.24
CA ASP A 75 -3.36 -11.93 14.12
C ASP A 75 -1.98 -11.28 13.99
N ALA A 76 -0.98 -11.77 14.74
CA ALA A 76 0.38 -11.27 14.66
C ALA A 76 1.00 -11.49 13.27
N GLN A 77 0.67 -12.61 12.61
CA GLN A 77 1.12 -12.89 11.25
C GLN A 77 0.40 -11.99 10.24
N LEU A 78 -0.91 -11.77 10.41
CA LEU A 78 -1.68 -10.84 9.57
C LEU A 78 -1.13 -9.41 9.67
N GLN A 79 -0.83 -8.94 10.88
CA GLN A 79 -0.22 -7.62 11.11
C GLN A 79 1.16 -7.50 10.46
N ALA A 80 2.01 -8.53 10.57
CA ALA A 80 3.34 -8.54 9.97
C ALA A 80 3.28 -8.51 8.44
N LEU A 81 2.38 -9.30 7.83
CA LEU A 81 2.16 -9.29 6.37
C LEU A 81 1.60 -7.95 5.89
N ALA A 82 0.65 -7.38 6.63
CA ALA A 82 0.10 -6.06 6.31
C ALA A 82 1.17 -4.97 6.35
N GLU A 83 2.06 -5.02 7.35
CA GLU A 83 3.18 -4.10 7.47
C GLU A 83 4.18 -4.27 6.32
N MET A 84 4.48 -5.51 5.92
CA MET A 84 5.35 -5.80 4.78
C MET A 84 4.79 -5.21 3.47
N VAL A 85 3.51 -5.41 3.19
CA VAL A 85 2.85 -4.87 1.99
C VAL A 85 2.86 -3.32 2.02
N ARG A 86 2.46 -2.72 3.15
CA ARG A 86 2.46 -1.26 3.34
C ARG A 86 3.87 -0.67 3.14
N SER A 87 4.87 -1.23 3.81
CA SER A 87 6.26 -0.76 3.74
C SER A 87 6.87 -0.93 2.35
N SER A 88 6.58 -2.06 1.67
CA SER A 88 7.07 -2.26 0.29
C SER A 88 6.43 -1.30 -0.72
N ALA A 89 5.14 -0.97 -0.57
CA ALA A 89 4.47 0.04 -1.40
C ALA A 89 5.12 1.43 -1.27
N VAL A 90 5.45 1.81 -0.03
CA VAL A 90 6.14 3.07 0.30
C VAL A 90 7.56 3.07 -0.25
N GLY A 91 8.34 2.02 0.02
CA GLY A 91 9.72 1.90 -0.43
C GLY A 91 9.84 1.92 -1.95
N LEU A 92 8.94 1.21 -2.64
CA LEU A 92 8.92 1.17 -4.10
C LEU A 92 8.57 2.53 -4.71
N ALA A 93 7.58 3.23 -4.13
CA ALA A 93 7.23 4.59 -4.56
C ALA A 93 8.42 5.56 -4.42
N ARG A 94 9.11 5.51 -3.27
CA ARG A 94 10.31 6.33 -3.01
C ARG A 94 11.45 6.02 -3.98
N TRP A 95 11.71 4.73 -4.22
CA TRP A 95 12.76 4.30 -5.15
C TRP A 95 12.45 4.75 -6.58
N ASN A 96 11.21 4.55 -7.04
CA ASN A 96 10.77 4.92 -8.39
C ASN A 96 10.91 6.43 -8.64
N ALA A 97 10.64 7.25 -7.63
CA ALA A 97 10.76 8.71 -7.72
C ALA A 97 12.22 9.21 -7.87
N THR A 98 13.23 8.39 -7.54
CA THR A 98 14.62 8.86 -7.37
C THR A 98 15.64 8.22 -8.34
N HIS A 99 15.40 7.01 -8.86
CA HIS A 99 16.46 6.25 -9.55
C HIS A 99 16.27 6.07 -11.06
N GLN A 100 15.03 5.88 -11.53
CA GLN A 100 14.61 5.91 -12.95
C GLN A 100 13.10 5.57 -12.97
N PRO A 101 12.20 6.53 -13.24
CA PRO A 101 10.78 6.31 -13.02
C PRO A 101 10.19 5.36 -14.07
N LEU A 102 9.76 4.19 -13.61
CA LEU A 102 8.74 3.40 -14.29
C LEU A 102 7.45 4.21 -14.35
N THR A 103 6.63 3.97 -15.37
CA THR A 103 5.28 4.55 -15.43
C THR A 103 4.44 4.04 -14.26
N THR A 104 3.43 4.81 -13.84
CA THR A 104 2.46 4.39 -12.82
C THR A 104 1.87 3.00 -13.10
N GLU A 105 1.62 2.68 -14.36
CA GLU A 105 1.14 1.35 -14.76
C GLU A 105 2.17 0.25 -14.51
N GLN A 106 3.43 0.47 -14.90
CA GLN A 106 4.50 -0.51 -14.74
C GLN A 106 4.79 -0.81 -13.27
N VAL A 107 4.88 0.22 -12.43
CA VAL A 107 5.16 0.05 -11.00
C VAL A 107 3.95 -0.58 -10.27
N ALA A 108 2.72 -0.23 -10.66
CA ALA A 108 1.52 -0.84 -10.10
C ALA A 108 1.40 -2.32 -10.45
N ALA A 109 1.66 -2.69 -11.71
CA ALA A 109 1.67 -4.09 -12.15
C ALA A 109 2.74 -4.90 -11.40
N LEU A 110 3.96 -4.37 -11.31
CA LEU A 110 5.06 -5.01 -10.57
C LEU A 110 4.68 -5.28 -9.11
N ALA A 111 4.11 -4.28 -8.44
CA ALA A 111 3.70 -4.40 -7.04
C ALA A 111 2.59 -5.45 -6.87
N ALA A 112 1.54 -5.40 -7.69
CA ALA A 112 0.42 -6.32 -7.61
C ALA A 112 0.85 -7.78 -7.85
N ASP A 113 1.66 -8.03 -8.88
CA ASP A 113 2.17 -9.36 -9.18
C ASP A 113 3.07 -9.88 -8.04
N THR A 114 3.92 -9.02 -7.48
CA THR A 114 4.81 -9.38 -6.37
C THR A 114 4.02 -9.75 -5.11
N TRP A 115 3.05 -8.94 -4.71
CA TRP A 115 2.25 -9.19 -3.52
C TRP A 115 1.40 -10.46 -3.63
N LEU A 116 0.77 -10.69 -4.78
CA LEU A 116 -0.03 -11.91 -5.00
C LEU A 116 0.84 -13.17 -4.99
N ASN A 117 2.00 -13.12 -5.66
CA ASN A 117 2.93 -14.25 -5.66
C ASN A 117 3.47 -14.55 -4.25
N ALA A 118 3.65 -13.53 -3.40
CA ALA A 118 4.09 -13.71 -2.02
C ALA A 118 3.02 -14.38 -1.15
N LEU A 119 1.73 -14.21 -1.46
CA LEU A 119 0.61 -14.82 -0.72
C LEU A 119 0.28 -16.25 -1.18
N GLN A 120 0.80 -16.68 -2.33
CA GLN A 120 0.56 -18.01 -2.91
C GLN A 120 1.64 -19.05 -2.57
N ARG A 121 2.67 -18.66 -1.79
CA ARG A 121 3.76 -19.53 -1.34
C ARG A 121 3.57 -19.92 0.12
#